data_AF-A0A1B0CAY3-F1
#
_entry.id   AF-A0A1B0CAY3-F1
#
_cell.length_a   1.000
_cell.length_b   1.000
_cell.length_c   1.000
_cell.angle_alpha   90.00
_cell.angle_beta   90.00
_cell.angle_gamma   90.00
#
_symmetry.space_group_name_H-M   'P 1'
#
loop_
_entity.id
_entity.type
_entity.pdbx_description
1 polymer ?
#
loop_
_entity_poly.entity_id
_entity_poly.type
_entity_poly.pdbx_seq_one_letter_code
_entity_poly.pdbx_strand_id
1 'polypeptide(L)'
;MWKLILVLGLFLQPIMADSSSSSDSSSSDSSGSSEEILKRKPSRICDSPLAYADEGALPQPIDTLPYKFKISSYEYSPDTRISVMIYGGTFKGFFVRAFCKATKKPIGSWERSPELLGNNVCKAAMPAIRGERDAVKMNWIAPEQGYGKLFFKISVAKDSCCYWPDIVIED
;
A
#
# COMPACT_ATOMS: atom_id res chain seq x y z
N MET A 1 -4.51 -58.27 -71.26
CA MET A 1 -5.30 -57.10 -71.71
C MET A 1 -5.54 -56.19 -70.52
N TRP A 2 -5.21 -54.91 -70.65
CA TRP A 2 -5.57 -53.80 -69.75
C TRP A 2 -7.09 -53.79 -69.49
N LYS A 3 -7.71 -53.27 -68.42
CA LYS A 3 -7.52 -52.21 -67.39
C LYS A 3 -8.61 -52.59 -66.32
N LEU A 4 -8.62 -52.20 -65.05
CA LEU A 4 -8.79 -50.83 -64.55
C LEU A 4 -8.70 -50.85 -63.01
N ILE A 5 -8.15 -49.76 -62.49
CA ILE A 5 -7.81 -49.41 -61.11
C ILE A 5 -9.05 -49.33 -60.19
N LEU A 6 -8.92 -49.90 -59.00
CA LEU A 6 -9.69 -49.61 -57.79
C LEU A 6 -8.67 -49.58 -56.66
N VAL A 7 -8.60 -48.50 -55.87
CA VAL A 7 -8.49 -48.52 -54.39
C VAL A 7 -8.69 -47.09 -53.90
N LEU A 8 -9.73 -46.91 -53.08
CA LEU A 8 -10.00 -45.72 -52.28
C LEU A 8 -8.88 -45.51 -51.25
N GLY A 9 -8.33 -44.29 -51.22
CA GLY A 9 -7.43 -43.84 -50.17
C GLY A 9 -8.23 -43.37 -48.94
N LEU A 10 -8.30 -44.22 -47.92
CA LEU A 10 -8.53 -43.83 -46.53
C LEU A 10 -7.21 -44.03 -45.79
N PHE A 11 -6.49 -42.93 -45.55
CA PHE A 11 -5.36 -42.93 -44.63
C PHE A 11 -5.92 -42.85 -43.20
N LEU A 12 -5.78 -43.95 -42.47
CA LEU A 12 -5.98 -44.07 -41.03
C LEU A 12 -4.82 -44.93 -40.53
N GLN A 13 -3.90 -44.35 -39.77
CA GLN A 13 -2.84 -44.99 -38.95
C GLN A 13 -2.08 -43.88 -38.15
N PRO A 14 -1.35 -44.17 -37.05
CA PRO A 14 -1.92 -44.50 -35.72
C PRO A 14 -1.15 -43.88 -34.51
N ILE A 15 -1.78 -43.96 -33.33
CA ILE A 15 -1.25 -44.43 -32.01
C ILE A 15 0.14 -43.89 -31.53
N MET A 16 0.17 -43.16 -30.41
CA MET A 16 0.69 -43.65 -29.11
C MET A 16 0.68 -42.56 -28.03
N ALA A 17 0.37 -43.02 -26.83
CA ALA A 17 0.22 -42.27 -25.60
C ALA A 17 1.56 -41.75 -25.07
N ASP A 18 1.51 -40.59 -24.40
CA ASP A 18 2.17 -40.50 -23.10
C ASP A 18 1.39 -39.60 -22.15
N SER A 19 1.50 -40.02 -20.90
CA SER A 19 0.84 -39.61 -19.69
C SER A 19 1.33 -38.23 -19.26
N SER A 20 0.43 -37.31 -18.94
CA SER A 20 0.76 -36.16 -18.11
C SER A 20 -0.45 -35.77 -17.27
N SER A 21 -0.47 -36.31 -16.05
CA SER A 21 -1.21 -35.74 -14.93
C SER A 21 -0.43 -34.54 -14.40
N SER A 22 -0.98 -33.34 -14.53
CA SER A 22 -0.63 -32.22 -13.64
C SER A 22 -1.85 -31.32 -13.50
N SER A 23 -2.55 -31.54 -12.39
CA SER A 23 -3.51 -30.61 -11.81
C SER A 23 -2.76 -29.41 -11.26
N ASP A 24 -2.72 -28.32 -12.03
CA ASP A 24 -2.17 -27.05 -11.57
C ASP A 24 -3.20 -26.30 -10.73
N SER A 25 -3.04 -26.44 -9.43
CA SER A 25 -3.67 -25.61 -8.42
C SER A 25 -2.92 -24.27 -8.40
N SER A 26 -3.56 -23.19 -8.86
CA SER A 26 -2.97 -21.85 -8.80
C SER A 26 -3.10 -21.28 -7.38
N SER A 27 -2.26 -21.74 -6.46
CA SER A 27 -2.02 -21.09 -5.18
C SER A 27 -1.30 -19.77 -5.44
N SER A 28 -2.01 -18.66 -5.27
CA SER A 28 -1.42 -17.31 -5.31
C SER A 28 -0.77 -17.00 -3.98
N ASP A 29 0.38 -17.62 -3.70
CA ASP A 29 1.25 -17.23 -2.60
C ASP A 29 2.02 -15.97 -3.00
N SER A 30 1.44 -14.81 -2.76
CA SER A 30 2.17 -13.54 -2.85
C SER A 30 2.91 -13.26 -1.54
N SER A 31 4.00 -14.00 -1.33
CA SER A 31 5.11 -13.55 -0.49
C SER A 31 5.85 -12.45 -1.23
N GLY A 32 5.23 -11.27 -1.30
CA GLY A 32 5.81 -10.08 -1.93
C GLY A 32 7.01 -9.60 -1.13
N SER A 33 8.21 -9.92 -1.63
CA SER A 33 9.48 -9.37 -1.17
C SER A 33 9.46 -7.85 -1.23
N SER A 34 10.10 -7.20 -0.26
CA SER A 34 10.20 -5.75 -0.07
C SER A 34 10.63 -4.98 -1.33
N GLU A 35 11.31 -5.63 -2.27
CA GLU A 35 11.74 -5.06 -3.55
C GLU A 35 10.63 -4.96 -4.61
N GLU A 36 9.59 -5.78 -4.54
CA GLU A 36 8.54 -5.80 -5.57
C GLU A 36 7.55 -4.63 -5.43
N ILE A 37 7.43 -4.09 -4.22
CA ILE A 37 6.60 -2.90 -3.92
C ILE A 37 7.17 -1.66 -4.65
N LEU A 38 8.47 -1.62 -4.91
CA LEU A 38 9.14 -0.50 -5.58
C LEU A 38 8.98 -0.48 -7.12
N LYS A 39 8.56 -1.59 -7.74
CA LYS A 39 8.40 -1.70 -9.20
C LYS A 39 7.00 -1.32 -9.71
N ARG A 40 6.02 -1.11 -8.82
CA ARG A 40 4.70 -0.61 -9.22
C ARG A 40 4.80 0.87 -9.61
N LYS A 41 4.17 1.25 -10.73
CA LYS A 41 4.16 2.63 -11.26
C LYS A 41 3.90 3.63 -10.12
N PRO A 42 4.80 4.60 -9.86
CA PRO A 42 4.81 5.38 -8.63
C PRO A 42 3.53 6.20 -8.37
N SER A 43 2.71 6.44 -9.40
CA SER A 43 1.45 7.17 -9.28
C SER A 43 0.39 6.41 -8.47
N ARG A 44 0.26 5.08 -8.64
CA ARG A 44 -0.81 4.32 -7.97
C ARG A 44 -0.61 4.15 -6.47
N ILE A 45 0.62 4.33 -5.99
CA ILE A 45 0.99 4.20 -4.58
C ILE A 45 0.38 5.34 -3.75
N CYS A 46 0.16 6.52 -4.34
CA CYS A 46 -0.40 7.67 -3.64
C CYS A 46 -1.94 7.70 -3.63
N ASP A 47 -2.56 6.94 -4.53
CA ASP A 47 -4.00 6.88 -4.74
C ASP A 47 -4.66 5.79 -3.87
N SER A 48 -3.89 4.77 -3.48
CA SER A 48 -4.35 3.70 -2.60
C SER A 48 -3.55 3.75 -1.29
N PRO A 49 -3.99 4.55 -0.31
CA PRO A 49 -3.19 4.90 0.87
C PRO A 49 -2.81 3.68 1.72
N LEU A 50 -3.52 2.55 1.59
CA LEU A 50 -3.21 1.35 2.35
C LEU A 50 -2.98 0.19 1.41
N ALA A 51 -1.72 0.02 0.97
CA ALA A 51 -1.26 -1.21 0.33
C ALA A 51 -1.41 -2.48 1.21
N TYR A 52 -1.89 -2.30 2.45
CA TYR A 52 -2.14 -3.33 3.46
C TYR A 52 -3.62 -3.72 3.59
N ALA A 53 -4.52 -2.94 2.99
CA ALA A 53 -5.91 -3.30 2.87
C ALA A 53 -6.03 -4.24 1.66
N ASP A 54 -6.54 -5.45 1.86
CA ASP A 54 -6.76 -6.40 0.75
C ASP A 54 -7.81 -5.83 -0.22
N GLU A 55 -7.80 -6.31 -1.46
CA GLU A 55 -8.89 -6.03 -2.40
C GLU A 55 -10.22 -6.52 -1.80
N GLY A 56 -11.04 -5.59 -1.30
CA GLY A 56 -12.28 -5.89 -0.60
C GLY A 56 -12.33 -5.45 0.86
N ALA A 57 -11.25 -4.90 1.42
CA ALA A 57 -11.29 -4.25 2.73
C ALA A 57 -12.34 -3.14 2.73
N LEU A 58 -13.11 -3.03 3.81
CA LEU A 58 -14.17 -2.02 3.93
C LEU A 58 -13.73 -0.88 4.86
N PRO A 59 -13.91 0.38 4.45
CA PRO A 59 -13.65 1.51 5.31
C PRO A 59 -14.59 1.45 6.51
N GLN A 60 -14.02 1.62 7.69
CA GLN A 60 -14.73 1.63 8.95
C GLN A 60 -15.18 3.06 9.29
N PRO A 61 -16.36 3.22 9.93
CA PRO A 61 -16.84 4.51 10.39
C PRO A 61 -15.86 5.19 11.37
N ILE A 62 -15.70 6.50 11.25
CA ILE A 62 -14.72 7.27 12.03
C ILE A 62 -15.03 7.31 13.53
N ASP A 63 -16.30 7.19 13.91
CA ASP A 63 -16.78 7.12 15.29
C ASP A 63 -16.40 5.80 15.99
N THR A 64 -16.04 4.76 15.23
CA THR A 64 -15.54 3.48 15.75
C THR A 64 -14.02 3.44 15.92
N LEU A 65 -13.33 4.56 15.67
CA LEU A 65 -11.86 4.63 15.62
C LEU A 65 -11.22 4.23 16.97
N PRO A 66 -10.46 3.13 17.03
CA PRO A 66 -9.80 2.70 18.28
C PRO A 66 -8.47 3.43 18.53
N TYR A 67 -8.02 4.22 17.55
CA TYR A 67 -6.70 4.84 17.53
C TYR A 67 -6.74 6.29 18.02
N LYS A 68 -5.67 6.69 18.69
CA LYS A 68 -5.41 8.03 19.17
C LYS A 68 -4.18 8.59 18.50
N PHE A 69 -4.14 9.91 18.39
CA PHE A 69 -3.05 10.63 17.75
C PHE A 69 -2.46 11.65 18.71
N LYS A 70 -1.13 11.73 18.74
CA LYS A 70 -0.41 12.79 19.44
C LYS A 70 0.50 13.51 18.46
N ILE A 71 0.31 14.81 18.32
CA ILE A 71 1.02 15.67 17.39
C ILE A 71 1.72 16.75 18.20
N SER A 72 3.01 17.00 17.93
CA SER A 72 3.79 17.96 18.71
C SER A 72 3.55 19.42 18.34
N SER A 73 3.11 19.70 17.10
CA SER A 73 2.80 21.05 16.60
C SER A 73 1.94 20.97 15.34
N TYR A 74 1.16 22.02 15.06
CA TYR A 74 0.44 22.23 13.80
C TYR A 74 0.95 23.44 13.03
N GLU A 75 2.05 24.03 13.48
CA GLU A 75 2.74 25.13 12.84
C GLU A 75 4.14 24.70 12.41
N TYR A 76 4.58 25.20 11.27
CA TYR A 76 5.89 24.92 10.73
C TYR A 76 6.57 26.17 10.19
N SER A 77 7.88 26.17 10.29
CA SER A 77 8.84 26.99 9.55
C SER A 77 9.91 26.07 8.95
N PRO A 78 10.86 26.57 8.14
CA PRO A 78 12.00 25.77 7.72
C PRO A 78 12.70 25.11 8.92
N ASP A 79 13.25 23.91 8.70
CA ASP A 79 13.91 23.05 9.70
C ASP A 79 13.04 22.52 10.85
N THR A 80 11.75 22.86 10.88
CA THR A 80 10.83 22.33 11.89
C THR A 80 10.72 20.81 11.75
N ARG A 81 10.83 20.11 12.89
CA ARG A 81 10.51 18.68 13.02
C ARG A 81 9.26 18.51 13.87
N ILE A 82 8.27 17.80 13.34
CA ILE A 82 7.01 17.52 14.04
C ILE A 82 6.89 16.02 14.27
N SER A 83 6.70 15.64 15.53
CA SER A 83 6.42 14.26 15.90
C SER A 83 4.94 13.97 15.74
N VAL A 84 4.62 12.87 15.06
CA VAL A 84 3.29 12.30 14.94
C VAL A 84 3.31 10.89 15.52
N MET A 85 2.42 10.60 16.47
CA MET A 85 2.31 9.29 17.11
C MET A 85 0.92 8.71 16.92
N ILE A 86 0.83 7.45 16.52
CA ILE A 86 -0.40 6.66 16.46
C ILE A 86 -0.31 5.60 17.57
N TYR A 87 -1.38 5.44 18.37
CA TYR A 87 -1.44 4.47 19.47
C TYR A 87 -2.89 4.14 19.86
N GLY A 88 -3.10 3.22 20.80
CA GLY A 88 -4.40 2.96 21.45
C GLY A 88 -5.01 1.59 21.16
N GLY A 89 -4.71 1.01 20.00
CA GLY A 89 -5.04 -0.36 19.64
C GLY A 89 -4.00 -0.90 18.66
N THR A 90 -4.05 -2.19 18.36
CA THR A 90 -3.09 -2.79 17.43
C THR A 90 -3.42 -2.45 15.97
N PHE A 91 -2.38 -2.26 15.16
CA PHE A 91 -2.52 -1.99 13.73
C PHE A 91 -1.35 -2.57 12.92
N LYS A 92 -1.62 -2.90 11.66
CA LYS A 92 -0.63 -3.47 10.73
C LYS A 92 -0.13 -2.46 9.71
N GLY A 93 -0.95 -1.46 9.37
CA GLY A 93 -0.66 -0.48 8.32
C GLY A 93 -1.03 0.94 8.72
N PHE A 94 -0.31 1.90 8.15
CA PHE A 94 -0.67 3.32 8.23
C PHE A 94 -0.19 4.09 7.00
N PHE A 95 -0.82 5.22 6.77
CA PHE A 95 -0.42 6.17 5.73
C PHE A 95 -0.69 7.59 6.20
N VAL A 96 0.37 8.38 6.35
CA VAL A 96 0.28 9.71 6.94
C VAL A 96 0.83 10.77 6.01
N ARG A 97 0.07 11.84 5.80
CA ARG A 97 0.49 13.01 5.02
C ARG A 97 0.23 14.29 5.79
N ALA A 98 1.15 15.26 5.67
CA ALA A 98 0.96 16.62 6.16
C ALA A 98 0.52 17.53 5.02
N PHE A 99 -0.47 18.37 5.26
CA PHE A 99 -1.03 19.31 4.29
C PHE A 99 -0.93 20.74 4.79
N CYS A 100 -0.49 21.64 3.93
CA CYS A 100 -0.55 23.08 4.21
C CYS A 100 -2.03 23.52 4.32
N LYS A 101 -2.43 24.18 5.42
CA LYS A 101 -3.83 24.62 5.60
C LYS A 101 -4.27 25.60 4.51
N ALA A 102 -3.37 26.44 4.00
CA ALA A 102 -3.66 27.46 2.98
C ALA A 102 -3.81 26.87 1.58
N THR A 103 -2.85 26.06 1.12
CA THR A 103 -2.84 25.54 -0.26
C THR A 103 -3.56 24.21 -0.41
N LYS A 104 -3.87 23.53 0.71
CA LYS A 104 -4.42 22.16 0.74
C LYS A 104 -3.58 21.12 -0.01
N LYS A 105 -2.30 21.41 -0.25
CA LYS A 105 -1.35 20.49 -0.91
C LYS A 105 -0.49 19.76 0.11
N PRO A 106 -0.07 18.51 -0.18
CA PRO A 106 0.86 17.79 0.69
C PRO A 106 2.26 18.44 0.66
N ILE A 107 2.88 18.55 1.84
CA ILE A 107 4.14 19.27 2.04
C ILE A 107 5.11 18.49 2.93
N GLY A 108 6.38 18.90 2.88
CA GLY A 108 7.46 18.33 3.67
C GLY A 108 7.84 16.90 3.26
N SER A 109 8.60 16.26 4.14
CA SER A 109 9.09 14.90 3.99
C SER A 109 9.03 14.16 5.33
N TRP A 110 9.33 12.87 5.31
CA TRP A 110 9.32 12.03 6.51
C TRP A 110 10.71 11.45 6.72
N GLU A 111 11.17 11.49 7.97
CA GLU A 111 12.42 10.86 8.37
C GLU A 111 12.31 9.34 8.13
N ARG A 112 13.30 8.76 7.47
CA ARG A 112 13.33 7.32 7.19
C ARG A 112 13.95 6.57 8.37
N SER A 113 13.42 5.39 8.64
CA SER A 113 14.00 4.42 9.57
C SER A 113 13.82 3.01 9.02
N PRO A 114 14.43 1.98 9.62
CA PRO A 114 14.19 0.59 9.23
C PRO A 114 12.70 0.17 9.30
N GLU A 115 11.89 0.87 10.08
CA GLU A 115 10.45 0.58 10.26
C GLU A 115 9.54 1.54 9.47
N LEU A 116 10.10 2.65 8.95
CA LEU A 116 9.35 3.76 8.38
C LEU A 116 9.91 4.18 7.02
N LEU A 117 9.07 4.05 5.99
CA LEU A 117 9.31 4.62 4.66
C LEU A 117 8.72 6.03 4.60
N GLY A 118 9.60 7.01 4.42
CA GLY A 118 9.20 8.27 3.81
C GLY A 118 9.13 8.09 2.29
N ASN A 119 7.97 8.31 1.67
CA ASN A 119 7.82 8.32 0.22
C ASN A 119 7.83 9.78 -0.26
N ASN A 120 8.84 10.17 -1.04
CA ASN A 120 8.98 11.54 -1.54
C ASN A 120 7.94 11.88 -2.64
N VAL A 121 7.48 10.89 -3.41
CA VAL A 121 6.46 11.07 -4.45
C VAL A 121 5.11 11.39 -3.82
N CYS A 122 4.72 10.61 -2.81
CA CYS A 122 3.43 10.80 -2.12
C CYS A 122 3.50 11.79 -0.95
N LYS A 123 4.71 12.22 -0.56
CA LYS A 123 5.01 12.97 0.68
C LYS A 123 4.36 12.33 1.90
N ALA A 124 4.47 11.01 1.97
CA ALA A 124 3.76 10.19 2.94
C ALA A 124 4.71 9.35 3.79
N ALA A 125 4.32 9.10 5.04
CA ALA A 125 4.92 8.10 5.91
C ALA A 125 4.13 6.79 5.80
N MET A 126 4.83 5.69 5.61
CA MET A 126 4.29 4.33 5.48
C MET A 126 5.18 3.34 6.23
N PRO A 127 4.64 2.21 6.74
CA PRO A 127 5.48 1.19 7.35
C PRO A 127 6.39 0.52 6.30
N ALA A 128 7.66 0.35 6.66
CA ALA A 128 8.68 -0.31 5.83
C ALA A 128 8.61 -1.83 5.86
N ILE A 129 8.17 -2.37 6.98
CA ILE A 129 8.05 -3.80 7.22
C ILE A 129 6.59 -4.15 7.52
N ARG A 130 6.19 -5.39 7.25
CA ARG A 130 4.90 -5.90 7.70
C ARG A 130 5.00 -6.33 9.16
N GLY A 131 3.92 -6.20 9.90
CA GLY A 131 3.87 -6.61 11.30
C GLY A 131 2.79 -5.87 12.07
N GLU A 132 2.35 -6.45 13.18
CA GLU A 132 1.45 -5.79 14.12
C GLU A 132 2.23 -4.85 15.03
N ARG A 133 1.63 -3.71 15.39
CA ARG A 133 2.22 -2.68 16.23
C ARG A 133 1.18 -2.11 17.18
N ASP A 134 1.60 -1.81 18.40
CA ASP A 134 0.77 -1.11 19.40
C ASP A 134 0.85 0.41 19.27
N ALA A 135 1.99 0.89 18.77
CA ALA A 135 2.25 2.31 18.55
C ALA A 135 3.30 2.52 17.47
N VAL A 136 3.30 3.70 16.86
CA VAL A 136 4.37 4.17 15.99
C VAL A 136 4.58 5.67 16.18
N LYS A 137 5.84 6.10 16.25
CA LYS A 137 6.23 7.51 16.26
C LYS A 137 7.00 7.83 14.98
N MET A 138 6.60 8.89 14.32
CA MET A 138 7.14 9.34 13.04
C MET A 138 7.54 10.80 13.16
N ASN A 139 8.63 11.19 12.50
CA ASN A 139 9.07 12.58 12.44
C ASN A 139 8.83 13.12 11.03
N TRP A 140 7.98 14.14 10.95
CA TRP A 140 7.80 14.95 9.74
C TRP A 140 8.82 16.08 9.73
N ILE A 141 9.38 16.36 8.56
CA ILE A 141 10.38 17.41 8.34
C ILE A 141 9.75 18.46 7.42
N ALA A 142 9.80 19.71 7.85
CA ALA A 142 9.30 20.84 7.09
C ALA A 142 10.04 21.02 5.75
N PRO A 143 9.35 21.54 4.71
CA PRO A 143 10.04 21.95 3.50
C PRO A 143 11.06 23.08 3.79
N GLU A 144 12.08 23.21 2.95
CA GLU A 144 13.12 24.25 3.07
C GLU A 144 12.56 25.69 3.00
N GLN A 145 11.37 25.85 2.44
CA GLN A 145 10.71 27.14 2.27
C GLN A 145 9.25 27.11 2.71
N GLY A 146 8.80 28.27 3.17
CA GLY A 146 7.42 28.49 3.62
C GLY A 146 7.25 28.31 5.12
N TYR A 147 6.15 28.86 5.62
CA TYR A 147 5.76 28.80 7.01
C TYR A 147 4.23 28.78 7.11
N GLY A 148 3.72 28.40 8.27
CA GLY A 148 2.31 28.54 8.60
C GLY A 148 1.72 27.28 9.21
N LYS A 149 0.40 27.13 9.05
CA LYS A 149 -0.36 26.04 9.67
C LYS A 149 -0.48 24.84 8.75
N LEU A 150 -0.53 23.66 9.34
CA LEU A 150 -0.79 22.40 8.66
C LEU A 150 -1.87 21.59 9.36
N PHE A 151 -2.33 20.56 8.67
CA PHE A 151 -3.15 19.49 9.22
C PHE A 151 -2.63 18.16 8.68
N PHE A 152 -2.93 17.08 9.38
CA PHE A 152 -2.54 15.74 8.96
C PHE A 152 -3.75 14.98 8.45
N LYS A 153 -3.55 14.18 7.40
CA LYS A 153 -4.46 13.09 7.05
C LYS A 153 -3.79 11.77 7.36
N ILE A 154 -4.49 10.94 8.11
CA ILE A 154 -3.99 9.65 8.59
C ILE A 154 -4.96 8.57 8.15
N SER A 155 -4.46 7.51 7.53
CA SER A 155 -5.20 6.26 7.37
C SER A 155 -4.54 5.17 8.21
N VAL A 156 -5.33 4.36 8.90
CA VAL A 156 -4.83 3.24 9.73
C VAL A 156 -5.54 1.95 9.33
N ALA A 157 -4.78 0.89 9.10
CA ALA A 157 -5.29 -0.45 8.83
C ALA A 157 -5.01 -1.36 10.02
N LYS A 158 -6.06 -1.93 10.59
CA LYS A 158 -5.90 -2.98 11.62
C LYS A 158 -5.36 -4.25 10.99
N ASP A 159 -6.02 -4.68 9.92
CA ASP A 159 -5.77 -5.89 9.15
C ASP A 159 -6.39 -5.71 7.75
N SER A 160 -6.55 -6.82 7.02
CA SER A 160 -7.09 -6.81 5.68
C SER A 160 -8.61 -6.59 5.59
N CYS A 161 -9.38 -6.73 6.68
CA CYS A 161 -10.82 -6.46 6.62
C CYS A 161 -11.13 -4.98 6.85
N CYS A 162 -10.31 -4.34 7.69
CA CYS A 162 -10.78 -3.23 8.49
C CYS A 162 -9.75 -2.09 8.54
N TYR A 163 -10.13 -0.94 7.96
CA TYR A 163 -9.30 0.26 7.94
C TYR A 163 -10.10 1.55 8.11
N TRP A 164 -9.45 2.59 8.62
CA TRP A 164 -10.03 3.92 8.79
C TRP A 164 -9.30 4.90 7.86
N PRO A 165 -9.91 5.35 6.76
CA PRO A 165 -9.29 6.26 5.82
C PRO A 165 -9.37 7.73 6.23
N ASP A 166 -8.43 8.53 5.73
CA ASP A 166 -8.49 9.99 5.64
C ASP A 166 -8.92 10.73 6.92
N ILE A 167 -8.49 10.22 8.07
CA ILE A 167 -8.70 10.84 9.38
C ILE A 167 -7.99 12.19 9.39
N VAL A 168 -8.76 13.27 9.53
CA VAL A 168 -8.22 14.64 9.56
C VAL A 168 -7.89 15.02 10.99
N ILE A 169 -6.63 15.36 11.23
CA ILE A 169 -6.14 15.83 12.53
C ILE A 169 -5.61 17.25 12.36
N GLU A 170 -6.22 18.19 13.07
CA GLU A 170 -5.86 19.59 13.11
C GLU A 170 -6.06 20.19 14.50
N ASP A 171 -5.35 21.29 14.77
CA ASP A 171 -5.66 22.22 15.87
C ASP A 171 -6.89 23.08 15.53
#